data_AF-A0A4Q0P7J0-F1
#
_entry.id   AF-A0A4Q0P7J0-F1
#
_cell.length_a   1.000
_cell.length_b   1.000
_cell.length_c   1.000
_cell.angle_alpha   90.00
_cell.angle_beta   90.00
_cell.angle_gamma   90.00
#
_symmetry.space_group_name_H-M   'P 1'
#
loop_
_entity.id
_entity.type
_entity.pdbx_description
1 polymer ?
#
loop_
_entity_poly.entity_id
_entity_poly.type
_entity_poly.pdbx_seq_one_letter_code
_entity_poly.pdbx_strand_id
1 'polypeptide(L)'
;MKKTLLLCLLFTSFLDAQVIYETVPSLNFGEPRQVKIQLPRNYESNKNKDYPVIVVLDADYLFEPVAGNVDYYSYWEDMPQAIVVGIMQPDRMADSQYDETNFLPVGQGKLFFDFIGNELFPWLSKKYRLAPFNLIIGHDATAGFANYFLMKNPPLFNAYVSLSPDLAPQMSERLTDNLQRTDNKIFYYQATGSQDITPLRDATLALNTSLENIENTNIKYYFDDFEEATHYTLVGRGIPSALEQIFSIYRPITKKEFEDQVLNAESPYAYLIEKYEIIENLFGMNDRIRINDFIAIAAALEKKSDWEGFEDLGKLARKEYPETVLGSYYLGKSYEGKGDTKKAMRTYESALVLKSAGDIDKDVLMARAQRIKDDFGY
;
A
#
# COMPACT_ATOMS: atom_id res chain seq x y z
N MET A 1 23.58 -60.28 -1.65
CA MET A 1 23.35 -58.92 -2.17
C MET A 1 21.95 -58.48 -1.73
N LYS A 2 21.82 -57.73 -0.61
CA LYS A 2 20.55 -57.16 -0.18
C LYS A 2 20.36 -55.83 -0.90
N LYS A 3 19.36 -55.75 -1.78
CA LYS A 3 18.97 -54.51 -2.46
C LYS A 3 18.14 -53.68 -1.48
N THR A 4 18.73 -52.62 -0.93
CA THR A 4 18.00 -51.62 -0.15
C THR A 4 17.28 -50.71 -1.15
N LEU A 5 15.96 -50.81 -1.23
CA LEU A 5 15.13 -49.90 -2.03
C LEU A 5 14.92 -48.63 -1.20
N LEU A 6 15.59 -47.54 -1.58
CA LEU A 6 15.39 -46.23 -0.97
C LEU A 6 14.10 -45.63 -1.56
N LEU A 7 13.02 -45.61 -0.78
CA LEU A 7 11.76 -44.98 -1.16
C LEU A 7 11.87 -43.48 -0.84
N CYS A 8 12.18 -42.65 -1.85
CA CYS A 8 12.11 -41.20 -1.73
C CYS A 8 10.64 -40.77 -1.68
N LEU A 9 10.16 -40.42 -0.48
CA LEU A 9 8.90 -39.70 -0.29
C LEU A 9 9.08 -38.26 -0.79
N LEU A 10 8.61 -37.99 -2.01
CA LEU A 10 8.40 -36.63 -2.50
C LEU A 10 7.23 -36.03 -1.73
N PHE A 11 7.53 -35.26 -0.68
CA PHE A 11 6.56 -34.31 -0.12
C PHE A 11 6.45 -33.15 -1.09
N THR A 12 5.47 -33.19 -1.99
CA THR A 12 5.05 -32.01 -2.74
C THR A 12 4.20 -31.16 -1.82
N SER A 13 4.81 -30.15 -1.20
CA SER A 13 4.07 -29.05 -0.60
C SER A 13 3.37 -28.30 -1.73
N PHE A 14 2.07 -28.48 -1.91
CA PHE A 14 1.28 -27.56 -2.72
C PHE A 14 1.24 -26.24 -1.95
N LEU A 15 2.09 -25.30 -2.35
CA LEU A 15 1.93 -23.89 -1.97
C LEU A 15 0.93 -23.32 -2.96
N ASP A 16 -0.34 -23.27 -2.56
CA ASP A 16 -1.43 -22.71 -3.36
C ASP A 16 -1.31 -21.18 -3.41
N ALA A 17 -0.44 -20.68 -4.28
CA ALA A 17 -0.50 -19.32 -4.79
C ALA A 17 -1.44 -19.26 -6.01
N GLN A 18 -2.63 -19.87 -5.89
CA GLN A 18 -3.60 -19.96 -6.98
C GLN A 18 -4.75 -18.98 -6.75
N VAL A 19 -5.17 -18.32 -7.84
CA VAL A 19 -6.37 -17.48 -7.87
C VAL A 19 -7.58 -18.29 -7.43
N ILE A 20 -8.31 -17.78 -6.45
CA ILE A 20 -9.53 -18.38 -5.92
C ILE A 20 -10.72 -17.88 -6.74
N TYR A 21 -11.53 -18.81 -7.25
CA TYR A 21 -12.77 -18.48 -7.96
C TYR A 21 -13.94 -18.68 -7.01
N GLU A 22 -14.74 -17.63 -6.81
CA GLU A 22 -15.86 -17.63 -5.88
C GLU A 22 -17.11 -17.07 -6.56
N THR A 23 -18.25 -17.41 -5.98
CA THR A 23 -19.57 -16.98 -6.46
C THR A 23 -20.26 -16.20 -5.36
N VAL A 24 -20.50 -14.92 -5.60
CA VAL A 24 -21.15 -13.99 -4.68
C VAL A 24 -22.65 -13.97 -4.97
N PRO A 25 -23.50 -14.40 -4.02
CA PRO A 25 -24.95 -14.29 -4.18
C PRO A 25 -25.34 -12.82 -4.39
N SER A 26 -26.19 -12.54 -5.39
CA SER A 26 -26.72 -11.20 -5.63
C SER A 26 -28.24 -11.23 -5.67
N LEU A 27 -28.86 -10.48 -4.77
CA LEU A 27 -30.29 -10.22 -4.79
C LEU A 27 -30.62 -9.16 -5.85
N ASN A 28 -29.70 -8.21 -6.09
CA ASN A 28 -29.87 -7.17 -7.10
C ASN A 28 -29.98 -7.73 -8.52
N PHE A 29 -29.12 -8.69 -8.88
CA PHE A 29 -29.13 -9.32 -10.20
C PHE A 29 -30.12 -10.50 -10.30
N GLY A 30 -30.54 -11.08 -9.18
CA GLY A 30 -31.33 -12.32 -9.15
C GLY A 30 -30.54 -13.58 -9.53
N GLU A 31 -29.28 -13.42 -9.94
CA GLU A 31 -28.29 -14.45 -10.21
C GLU A 31 -26.95 -14.08 -9.56
N PRO A 32 -26.13 -15.05 -9.16
CA PRO A 32 -24.89 -14.74 -8.48
C PRO A 32 -23.81 -14.23 -9.44
N ARG A 33 -22.89 -13.41 -8.94
CA ARG A 33 -21.75 -12.87 -9.70
C ARG A 33 -20.48 -13.64 -9.37
N GLN A 34 -19.65 -13.89 -10.37
CA GLN A 34 -18.36 -14.55 -10.18
C GLN A 34 -17.26 -13.55 -9.87
N VAL A 35 -16.35 -13.92 -8.97
CA VAL A 35 -15.18 -13.13 -8.61
C VAL A 35 -13.91 -13.99 -8.61
N LYS A 36 -12.79 -13.37 -9.00
CA LYS A 36 -11.44 -13.88 -8.80
C LYS A 36 -10.85 -13.24 -7.55
N ILE A 37 -10.20 -14.01 -6.68
CA ILE A 37 -9.60 -13.51 -5.44
C ILE A 37 -8.15 -13.97 -5.34
N GLN A 38 -7.24 -13.03 -5.09
CA GLN A 38 -5.87 -13.33 -4.68
C GLN A 38 -5.66 -12.85 -3.24
N LEU A 39 -5.25 -13.78 -2.38
CA LEU A 39 -4.86 -13.48 -1.00
C LEU A 39 -3.36 -13.23 -0.91
N PRO A 40 -2.91 -12.39 0.04
CA PRO A 40 -1.49 -12.27 0.36
C PRO A 40 -0.85 -13.62 0.69
N ARG A 41 0.41 -13.82 0.32
CA ARG A 41 1.16 -15.09 0.52
C ARG A 41 1.12 -15.64 1.95
N ASN A 42 1.04 -14.76 2.94
CA ASN A 42 1.03 -15.08 4.37
C ASN A 42 -0.35 -14.90 5.04
N TYR A 43 -1.43 -14.80 4.25
CA TYR A 43 -2.77 -14.59 4.79
C TYR A 43 -3.16 -15.65 5.82
N GLU A 44 -2.86 -16.93 5.57
CA GLU A 44 -3.21 -17.98 6.51
C GLU A 44 -2.34 -18.01 7.78
N SER A 45 -1.08 -17.60 7.68
CA SER A 45 -0.17 -17.60 8.83
C SER A 45 -0.32 -16.36 9.71
N ASN A 46 -0.78 -15.23 9.17
CA ASN A 46 -1.00 -14.00 9.91
C ASN A 46 -2.48 -13.78 10.28
N LYS A 47 -2.89 -14.40 11.39
CA LYS A 47 -4.30 -14.41 11.84
C LYS A 47 -4.80 -13.09 12.43
N ASN A 48 -3.89 -12.20 12.84
CA ASN A 48 -4.22 -10.94 13.51
C ASN A 48 -4.03 -9.71 12.61
N LYS A 49 -3.88 -9.92 11.30
CA LYS A 49 -3.72 -8.84 10.32
C LYS A 49 -4.97 -8.72 9.45
N ASP A 50 -5.40 -7.48 9.29
CA ASP A 50 -6.41 -7.04 8.33
C ASP A 50 -5.72 -6.50 7.08
N TYR A 51 -6.40 -6.60 5.94
CA TYR A 51 -5.79 -6.32 4.63
C TYR A 51 -6.63 -5.33 3.82
N PRO A 52 -6.00 -4.30 3.22
CA PRO A 52 -6.65 -3.47 2.21
C PRO A 52 -7.27 -4.31 1.09
N VAL A 53 -8.34 -3.81 0.48
CA VAL A 53 -9.02 -4.47 -0.64
C VAL A 53 -8.79 -3.71 -1.92
N ILE A 54 -8.29 -4.39 -2.95
CA ILE A 54 -8.18 -3.85 -4.30
C ILE A 54 -9.25 -4.52 -5.16
N VAL A 55 -10.31 -3.78 -5.47
CA VAL A 55 -11.37 -4.20 -6.39
C VAL A 55 -10.93 -3.92 -7.82
N VAL A 56 -10.95 -4.96 -8.66
CA VAL A 56 -10.56 -4.89 -10.07
C VAL A 56 -11.80 -5.13 -10.92
N LEU A 57 -12.23 -4.12 -11.66
CA LEU A 57 -13.22 -4.28 -12.72
C LEU A 57 -12.55 -4.96 -13.93
N ASP A 58 -13.34 -5.47 -14.87
CA ASP A 58 -12.88 -6.20 -16.05
C ASP A 58 -11.90 -7.35 -15.70
N ALA A 59 -12.27 -8.18 -14.71
CA ALA A 59 -11.38 -9.22 -14.17
C ALA A 59 -11.06 -10.36 -15.15
N ASP A 60 -11.69 -10.39 -16.31
CA ASP A 60 -11.35 -11.29 -17.41
C ASP A 60 -9.96 -10.99 -18.00
N TYR A 61 -9.52 -9.72 -18.01
CA TYR A 61 -8.18 -9.33 -18.49
C TYR A 61 -7.37 -8.42 -17.56
N LEU A 62 -8.00 -7.66 -16.65
CA LEU A 62 -7.28 -6.76 -15.72
C LEU A 62 -6.79 -7.47 -14.45
N PHE A 63 -7.37 -8.60 -14.08
CA PHE A 63 -7.07 -9.23 -12.79
C PHE A 63 -5.61 -9.65 -12.67
N GLU A 64 -5.07 -10.39 -13.63
CA GLU A 64 -3.71 -10.93 -13.56
C GLU A 64 -2.62 -9.83 -13.56
N PRO A 65 -2.69 -8.78 -14.41
CA PRO A 65 -1.77 -7.64 -14.34
C PRO A 65 -1.81 -6.93 -12.99
N VAL A 66 -2.99 -6.72 -12.39
CA VAL A 66 -3.10 -6.08 -11.07
C VAL A 66 -2.55 -7.02 -9.99
N ALA A 67 -3.04 -8.24 -9.93
CA ALA A 67 -2.72 -9.20 -8.90
C ALA A 67 -1.21 -9.52 -8.86
N GLY A 68 -0.56 -9.62 -10.02
CA GLY A 68 0.89 -9.82 -10.13
C GLY A 68 1.70 -8.63 -9.58
N ASN A 69 1.31 -7.40 -9.91
CA ASN A 69 1.98 -6.20 -9.36
C ASN A 69 1.76 -6.07 -7.85
N VAL A 70 0.54 -6.35 -7.37
CA VAL A 70 0.23 -6.33 -5.94
C VAL A 70 1.09 -7.33 -5.18
N ASP A 71 1.21 -8.57 -5.66
CA ASP A 71 2.06 -9.59 -5.05
C ASP A 71 3.54 -9.18 -5.05
N TYR A 72 4.03 -8.64 -6.17
CA TYR A 72 5.41 -8.20 -6.31
C TYR A 72 5.77 -7.04 -5.38
N TYR A 73 5.00 -5.95 -5.40
CA TYR A 73 5.27 -4.79 -4.55
C TYR A 73 5.05 -5.10 -3.06
N SER A 74 4.09 -5.97 -2.73
CA SER A 74 3.91 -6.44 -1.36
C SER A 74 5.09 -7.26 -0.86
N TYR A 75 5.73 -8.05 -1.74
CA TYR A 75 6.92 -8.83 -1.39
C TYR A 75 8.11 -7.95 -1.05
N TRP A 76 8.28 -6.82 -1.75
CA TRP A 76 9.34 -5.85 -1.50
C TRP A 76 8.98 -4.78 -0.46
N GLU A 77 7.81 -4.90 0.16
CA GLU A 77 7.27 -3.94 1.14
C GLU A 77 7.09 -2.51 0.60
N ASP A 78 7.02 -2.35 -0.73
CA ASP A 78 6.75 -1.07 -1.40
C ASP A 78 5.27 -0.70 -1.37
N MET A 79 4.41 -1.68 -1.11
CA MET A 79 3.00 -1.50 -0.79
C MET A 79 2.59 -2.50 0.29
N PRO A 80 1.50 -2.26 1.02
CA PRO A 80 0.99 -3.25 1.94
C PRO A 80 0.45 -4.47 1.21
N GLN A 81 0.56 -5.61 1.88
CA GLN A 81 -0.17 -6.81 1.50
C GLN A 81 -1.67 -6.50 1.41
N ALA A 82 -2.30 -6.86 0.30
CA ALA A 82 -3.70 -6.56 0.03
C ALA A 82 -4.43 -7.78 -0.55
N ILE A 83 -5.74 -7.83 -0.35
CA ILE A 83 -6.62 -8.80 -1.00
C ILE A 83 -7.06 -8.20 -2.33
N VAL A 84 -6.78 -8.89 -3.44
CA VAL A 84 -7.21 -8.46 -4.78
C VAL A 84 -8.49 -9.20 -5.14
N VAL A 85 -9.55 -8.47 -5.47
CA VAL A 85 -10.87 -9.01 -5.81
C VAL A 85 -11.27 -8.53 -7.20
N GLY A 86 -11.13 -9.40 -8.19
CA GLY A 86 -11.60 -9.15 -9.55
C GLY A 86 -13.06 -9.52 -9.73
N ILE A 87 -13.87 -8.63 -10.26
CA ILE A 87 -15.27 -8.91 -10.59
C ILE A 87 -15.37 -9.34 -12.05
N MET A 88 -15.88 -10.55 -12.29
CA MET A 88 -16.15 -11.01 -13.65
C MET A 88 -17.41 -10.30 -14.16
N GLN A 89 -17.30 -9.64 -15.31
CA GLN A 89 -18.38 -8.89 -15.94
C GLN A 89 -18.83 -9.61 -17.21
N PRO A 90 -19.99 -10.29 -17.20
CA PRO A 90 -20.52 -10.94 -18.40
C PRO A 90 -20.76 -9.95 -19.54
N ASP A 91 -21.23 -8.74 -19.21
CA ASP A 91 -21.38 -7.63 -20.12
C ASP A 91 -20.95 -6.33 -19.42
N ARG A 92 -19.71 -5.92 -19.69
CA ARG A 92 -19.12 -4.71 -19.10
C ARG A 92 -19.83 -3.42 -19.50
N MET A 93 -20.44 -3.36 -20.69
CA MET A 93 -21.13 -2.16 -21.16
C MET A 93 -22.47 -2.02 -20.45
N ALA A 94 -23.20 -3.13 -20.29
CA ALA A 94 -24.44 -3.14 -19.52
C ALA A 94 -24.18 -2.86 -18.03
N ASP A 95 -23.13 -3.44 -17.45
CA ASP A 95 -22.71 -3.18 -16.06
C ASP A 95 -22.20 -1.73 -15.85
N SER A 96 -21.87 -1.01 -16.92
CA SER A 96 -21.44 0.40 -16.88
C SER A 96 -22.52 1.38 -17.39
N GLN A 97 -23.75 0.90 -17.61
CA GLN A 97 -24.83 1.67 -18.22
C GLN A 97 -25.24 2.88 -17.36
N TYR A 98 -25.43 4.03 -18.00
CA TYR A 98 -25.98 5.25 -17.41
C TYR A 98 -27.19 5.77 -18.21
N ASP A 99 -27.99 6.62 -17.57
CA ASP A 99 -29.18 7.26 -18.14
C ASP A 99 -28.79 8.40 -19.11
N GLU A 100 -29.44 8.50 -20.26
CA GLU A 100 -29.11 9.51 -21.29
C GLU A 100 -29.51 10.95 -20.90
N THR A 101 -30.35 11.13 -19.88
CA THR A 101 -30.82 12.45 -19.44
C THR A 101 -30.00 12.98 -18.28
N ASN A 102 -29.78 12.15 -17.26
CA ASN A 102 -29.07 12.55 -16.03
C ASN A 102 -27.66 11.97 -15.91
N PHE A 103 -27.24 11.08 -16.81
CA PHE A 103 -25.89 10.49 -16.84
C PHE A 103 -25.48 9.81 -15.52
N LEU A 104 -26.44 9.25 -14.78
CA LEU A 104 -26.22 8.43 -13.59
C LEU A 104 -26.50 6.95 -13.90
N PRO A 105 -25.93 6.00 -13.12
CA PRO A 105 -26.16 4.57 -13.35
C PRO A 105 -27.65 4.22 -13.37
N VAL A 106 -28.06 3.47 -14.38
CA VAL A 106 -29.45 3.03 -14.60
C VAL A 106 -29.47 1.57 -15.03
N GLY A 107 -30.63 0.93 -14.97
CA GLY A 107 -30.78 -0.46 -15.42
C GLY A 107 -29.74 -1.37 -14.77
N GLN A 108 -28.98 -2.08 -15.60
CA GLN A 108 -27.94 -2.99 -15.14
C GLN A 108 -26.76 -2.27 -14.47
N GLY A 109 -26.38 -1.07 -14.92
CA GLY A 109 -25.33 -0.28 -14.29
C GLY A 109 -25.69 0.11 -12.85
N LYS A 110 -26.96 0.42 -12.57
CA LYS A 110 -27.43 0.63 -11.20
C LYS A 110 -27.34 -0.65 -10.36
N LEU A 111 -27.75 -1.79 -10.91
CA LEU A 111 -27.67 -3.08 -10.20
C LEU A 111 -26.22 -3.44 -9.88
N PHE A 112 -25.30 -3.18 -10.81
CA PHE A 112 -23.87 -3.39 -10.62
C PHE A 112 -23.29 -2.48 -9.54
N PHE A 113 -23.67 -1.20 -9.56
CA PHE A 113 -23.29 -0.23 -8.55
C PHE A 113 -23.72 -0.68 -7.15
N ASP A 114 -24.98 -1.12 -7.01
CA ASP A 114 -25.52 -1.60 -5.74
C ASP A 114 -24.93 -2.94 -5.31
N PHE A 115 -24.60 -3.85 -6.25
CA PHE A 115 -23.92 -5.11 -5.96
C PHE A 115 -22.55 -4.87 -5.30
N ILE A 116 -21.72 -3.99 -5.88
CA ILE A 116 -20.39 -3.71 -5.33
C ILE A 116 -20.50 -3.16 -3.91
N GLY A 117 -21.34 -2.13 -3.70
CA GLY A 117 -21.43 -1.48 -2.39
C GLY A 117 -22.15 -2.29 -1.32
N ASN A 118 -23.28 -2.93 -1.68
CA ASN A 118 -24.21 -3.49 -0.70
C ASN A 118 -24.14 -5.01 -0.57
N GLU A 119 -23.50 -5.71 -1.52
CA GLU A 119 -23.47 -7.18 -1.53
C GLU A 119 -22.04 -7.72 -1.48
N LEU A 120 -21.14 -7.21 -2.32
CA LEU A 120 -19.76 -7.68 -2.40
C LEU A 120 -18.98 -7.42 -1.11
N PHE A 121 -18.92 -6.16 -0.64
CA PHE A 121 -18.17 -5.84 0.59
C PHE A 121 -18.72 -6.55 1.84
N PRO A 122 -20.05 -6.61 2.07
CA PRO A 122 -20.61 -7.41 3.17
C PRO A 122 -20.34 -8.92 3.05
N TRP A 123 -20.22 -9.46 1.84
CA TRP A 123 -19.82 -10.85 1.63
C TRP A 123 -18.34 -11.05 1.93
N LEU A 124 -17.47 -10.15 1.46
CA LEU A 124 -16.03 -10.18 1.70
C LEU A 124 -15.72 -10.09 3.20
N SER A 125 -16.35 -9.16 3.94
CA SER A 125 -16.07 -8.96 5.37
C SER A 125 -16.48 -10.12 6.26
N LYS A 126 -17.43 -10.96 5.81
CA LYS A 126 -17.79 -12.20 6.50
C LYS A 126 -16.78 -13.33 6.30
N LYS A 127 -16.01 -13.28 5.20
CA LYS A 127 -15.13 -14.37 4.77
C LYS A 127 -13.64 -14.04 4.95
N TYR A 128 -13.30 -12.75 4.86
CA TYR A 128 -11.92 -12.27 4.89
C TYR A 128 -11.72 -11.12 5.88
N ARG A 129 -10.47 -10.95 6.30
CA ARG A 129 -10.02 -9.90 7.22
C ARG A 129 -9.69 -8.63 6.43
N LEU A 130 -10.59 -7.65 6.49
CA LEU A 130 -10.52 -6.44 5.68
C LEU A 130 -10.07 -5.24 6.51
N ALA A 131 -9.10 -4.50 5.99
CA ALA A 131 -8.73 -3.19 6.50
C ALA A 131 -9.65 -2.12 5.88
N PRO A 132 -9.74 -0.89 6.46
CA PRO A 132 -10.64 0.15 5.98
C PRO A 132 -10.25 0.75 4.63
N PHE A 133 -9.03 0.50 4.13
CA PHE A 133 -8.58 1.06 2.85
C PHE A 133 -9.02 0.20 1.66
N ASN A 134 -9.84 0.78 0.80
CA ASN A 134 -10.33 0.16 -0.41
C ASN A 134 -9.87 0.96 -1.64
N LEU A 135 -9.41 0.24 -2.65
CA LEU A 135 -8.99 0.77 -3.94
C LEU A 135 -9.84 0.14 -5.05
N ILE A 136 -10.26 0.92 -6.04
CA ILE A 136 -10.91 0.42 -7.26
C ILE A 136 -10.08 0.73 -8.51
N ILE A 137 -9.94 -0.26 -9.39
CA ILE A 137 -9.26 -0.15 -10.68
C ILE A 137 -10.25 -0.48 -11.80
N GLY A 138 -10.30 0.36 -12.82
CA GLY A 138 -11.03 0.08 -14.06
C GLY A 138 -10.25 0.55 -15.29
N HIS A 139 -10.75 0.18 -16.46
CA HIS A 139 -10.22 0.60 -17.76
C HIS A 139 -11.39 0.98 -18.69
N ASP A 140 -11.24 2.03 -19.51
CA ASP A 140 -12.25 2.40 -20.51
C ASP A 140 -13.64 2.66 -19.86
N ALA A 141 -14.72 2.02 -20.33
CA ALA A 141 -16.07 2.17 -19.76
C ALA A 141 -16.14 1.88 -18.25
N THR A 142 -15.42 0.87 -17.75
CA THR A 142 -15.45 0.54 -16.31
C THR A 142 -14.65 1.51 -15.46
N ALA A 143 -13.59 2.15 -16.01
CA ALA A 143 -12.92 3.27 -15.36
C ALA A 143 -13.87 4.47 -15.23
N GLY A 144 -14.60 4.78 -16.31
CA GLY A 144 -15.66 5.80 -16.28
C GLY A 144 -16.74 5.50 -15.24
N PHE A 145 -17.16 4.25 -15.13
CA PHE A 145 -18.14 3.81 -14.14
C PHE A 145 -17.61 3.85 -12.69
N ALA A 146 -16.36 3.45 -12.43
CA ALA A 146 -15.78 3.42 -11.09
C ALA A 146 -15.83 4.79 -10.38
N ASN A 147 -15.83 5.87 -11.15
CA ASN A 147 -15.95 7.24 -10.68
C ASN A 147 -17.28 7.54 -9.96
N TYR A 148 -18.36 6.82 -10.23
CA TYR A 148 -19.63 7.02 -9.52
C TYR A 148 -19.53 6.73 -8.03
N PHE A 149 -18.60 5.87 -7.58
CA PHE A 149 -18.43 5.56 -6.16
C PHE A 149 -17.84 6.73 -5.37
N LEU A 150 -17.11 7.63 -6.03
CA LEU A 150 -16.58 8.85 -5.42
C LEU A 150 -17.71 9.82 -5.04
N MET A 151 -18.87 9.73 -5.70
CA MET A 151 -20.03 10.58 -5.41
C MET A 151 -20.81 10.16 -4.16
N LYS A 152 -20.41 9.06 -3.50
CA LYS A 152 -20.98 8.65 -2.21
C LYS A 152 -20.30 9.37 -1.06
N ASN A 153 -21.07 9.64 0.00
CA ASN A 153 -20.56 10.26 1.21
C ASN A 153 -20.97 9.44 2.45
N PRO A 154 -20.02 8.81 3.17
CA PRO A 154 -18.60 8.69 2.81
C PRO A 154 -18.40 7.84 1.55
N PRO A 155 -17.30 8.03 0.80
CA PRO A 155 -16.99 7.21 -0.36
C PRO A 155 -16.62 5.79 0.08
N LEU A 156 -17.00 4.81 -0.73
CA LEU A 156 -16.69 3.39 -0.47
C LEU A 156 -15.20 3.08 -0.67
N PHE A 157 -14.58 3.75 -1.63
CA PHE A 157 -13.17 3.62 -1.96
C PHE A 157 -12.39 4.87 -1.57
N ASN A 158 -11.17 4.64 -1.08
CA ASN A 158 -10.19 5.66 -0.73
C ASN A 158 -9.29 5.99 -1.93
N ALA A 159 -9.14 5.04 -2.85
CA ALA A 159 -8.27 5.18 -4.01
C ALA A 159 -8.95 4.74 -5.31
N TYR A 160 -8.73 5.49 -6.37
CA TYR A 160 -9.32 5.29 -7.70
C TYR A 160 -8.20 5.26 -8.73
N VAL A 161 -8.16 4.21 -9.55
CA VAL A 161 -7.23 4.07 -10.67
C VAL A 161 -8.04 3.99 -11.95
N SER A 162 -7.99 5.08 -12.72
CA SER A 162 -8.83 5.32 -13.88
C SER A 162 -7.99 5.29 -15.15
N LEU A 163 -7.91 4.13 -15.81
CA LEU A 163 -7.06 3.91 -16.99
C LEU A 163 -7.87 4.20 -18.26
N SER A 164 -7.51 5.26 -19.01
CA SER A 164 -8.20 5.71 -20.23
C SER A 164 -9.74 5.73 -20.10
N PRO A 165 -10.31 6.51 -19.16
CA PRO A 165 -11.73 6.42 -18.87
C PRO A 165 -12.64 6.92 -19.99
N ASP A 166 -13.69 6.15 -20.30
CA ASP A 166 -14.85 6.63 -21.03
C ASP A 166 -15.84 7.30 -20.06
N LEU A 167 -15.67 8.61 -19.89
CA LEU A 167 -16.42 9.41 -18.94
C LEU A 167 -17.81 9.73 -19.49
N ALA A 168 -18.84 9.38 -18.72
CA ALA A 168 -20.19 9.84 -18.99
C ALA A 168 -20.25 11.39 -19.04
N PRO A 169 -21.16 11.98 -19.84
CA PRO A 169 -21.32 13.42 -19.86
C PRO A 169 -21.53 13.98 -18.43
N GLN A 170 -20.99 15.19 -18.19
CA GLN A 170 -20.94 15.85 -16.86
C GLN A 170 -20.10 15.15 -15.79
N MET A 171 -19.55 13.96 -16.01
CA MET A 171 -18.73 13.28 -15.01
C MET A 171 -17.50 14.11 -14.61
N SER A 172 -16.81 14.72 -15.58
CA SER A 172 -15.63 15.57 -15.29
C SER A 172 -15.94 16.75 -14.35
N GLU A 173 -17.07 17.43 -14.59
CA GLU A 173 -17.56 18.50 -13.71
C GLU A 173 -17.89 17.97 -12.32
N ARG A 174 -18.63 16.85 -12.23
CA ARG A 174 -18.99 16.22 -10.94
C ARG A 174 -17.78 15.78 -10.12
N LEU A 175 -16.78 15.20 -10.79
CA LEU A 175 -15.53 14.78 -10.15
C LEU A 175 -14.79 15.97 -9.58
N THR A 176 -14.62 17.02 -10.38
CA THR A 176 -13.93 18.24 -9.96
C THR A 176 -14.65 18.89 -8.79
N ASP A 177 -15.97 19.05 -8.87
CA ASP A 177 -16.80 19.62 -7.81
C ASP A 177 -16.76 18.82 -6.50
N ASN A 178 -16.78 17.48 -6.59
CA ASN A 178 -16.70 16.60 -5.43
C ASN A 178 -15.32 16.65 -4.78
N LEU A 179 -14.26 16.49 -5.58
CA LEU A 179 -12.87 16.49 -5.10
C LEU A 179 -12.47 17.84 -4.50
N GLN A 180 -13.02 18.95 -5.00
CA GLN A 180 -12.77 20.26 -4.42
C GLN A 180 -13.41 20.45 -3.03
N ARG A 181 -14.49 19.72 -2.71
CA ARG A 181 -15.30 19.95 -1.50
C ARG A 181 -15.25 18.83 -0.46
N THR A 182 -14.73 17.65 -0.80
CA THR A 182 -14.71 16.49 0.11
C THR A 182 -13.71 16.66 1.25
N ASP A 183 -14.13 16.29 2.46
CA ASP A 183 -13.26 16.19 3.63
C ASP A 183 -12.57 14.82 3.74
N ASN A 184 -12.90 13.89 2.85
CA ASN A 184 -12.31 12.55 2.82
C ASN A 184 -10.94 12.60 2.14
N LYS A 185 -9.97 11.87 2.70
CA LYS A 185 -8.68 11.65 2.01
C LYS A 185 -8.91 10.72 0.82
N ILE A 186 -8.60 11.21 -0.38
CA ILE A 186 -8.79 10.47 -1.63
C ILE A 186 -7.48 10.45 -2.41
N PHE A 187 -7.13 9.27 -2.91
CA PHE A 187 -6.11 9.09 -3.93
C PHE A 187 -6.79 8.92 -5.29
N TYR A 188 -6.44 9.74 -6.27
CA TYR A 188 -7.01 9.65 -7.60
C TYR A 188 -5.88 9.62 -8.63
N TYR A 189 -5.77 8.48 -9.32
CA TYR A 189 -4.84 8.28 -10.41
C TYR A 189 -5.62 8.16 -11.71
N GLN A 190 -5.21 8.89 -12.74
CA GLN A 190 -5.66 8.63 -14.10
C GLN A 190 -4.49 8.54 -15.07
N ALA A 191 -4.69 7.82 -16.17
CA ALA A 191 -3.69 7.72 -17.22
C ALA A 191 -4.30 7.62 -18.62
N THR A 192 -3.56 8.09 -19.61
CA THR A 192 -3.81 7.87 -21.04
C THR A 192 -2.48 7.57 -21.75
N GLY A 193 -2.51 7.38 -23.07
CA GLY A 193 -1.31 7.18 -23.90
C GLY A 193 -1.34 8.02 -25.17
N SER A 194 -0.16 8.37 -25.72
CA SER A 194 -0.08 9.25 -26.89
C SER A 194 -0.72 8.68 -28.16
N GLN A 195 -0.96 7.37 -28.20
CA GLN A 195 -1.64 6.65 -29.28
C GLN A 195 -2.97 6.02 -28.81
N ASP A 196 -3.57 6.57 -27.76
CA ASP A 196 -4.88 6.17 -27.25
C ASP A 196 -6.02 6.61 -28.20
N ILE A 197 -7.24 6.13 -27.93
CA ILE A 197 -8.45 6.51 -28.66
C ILE A 197 -8.68 8.02 -28.48
N THR A 198 -8.65 8.78 -29.57
CA THR A 198 -8.61 10.26 -29.52
C THR A 198 -9.69 10.89 -28.64
N PRO A 199 -10.99 10.53 -28.74
CA PRO A 199 -12.00 11.08 -27.83
C PRO A 199 -11.73 10.81 -26.34
N LEU A 200 -11.24 9.61 -25.98
CA LEU A 200 -10.94 9.25 -24.59
C LEU A 200 -9.72 10.01 -24.07
N ARG A 201 -8.68 10.10 -24.90
CA ARG A 201 -7.47 10.88 -24.60
C ARG A 201 -7.80 12.34 -24.37
N ASP A 202 -8.54 12.96 -25.28
CA ASP A 202 -8.91 14.37 -25.19
C ASP A 202 -9.73 14.64 -23.92
N ALA A 203 -10.68 13.77 -23.58
CA ALA A 203 -11.45 13.86 -22.34
C ALA A 203 -10.59 13.67 -21.08
N THR A 204 -9.63 12.74 -21.11
CA THR A 204 -8.69 12.48 -20.00
C THR A 204 -7.77 13.68 -19.78
N LEU A 205 -7.22 14.28 -20.85
CA LEU A 205 -6.39 15.48 -20.78
C LEU A 205 -7.18 16.71 -20.29
N ALA A 206 -8.43 16.84 -20.71
CA ALA A 206 -9.32 17.89 -20.21
C ALA A 206 -9.60 17.72 -18.71
N LEU A 207 -9.91 16.50 -18.25
CA LEU A 207 -10.09 16.20 -16.83
C LEU A 207 -8.79 16.47 -16.05
N ASN A 208 -7.62 16.09 -16.58
CA ASN A 208 -6.34 16.39 -15.95
C ASN A 208 -6.18 17.90 -15.70
N THR A 209 -6.47 18.72 -16.71
CA THR A 209 -6.40 20.18 -16.58
C THR A 209 -7.32 20.69 -15.47
N SER A 210 -8.50 20.09 -15.27
CA SER A 210 -9.39 20.45 -14.17
C SER A 210 -8.86 20.00 -12.79
N LEU A 211 -8.34 18.77 -12.68
CA LEU A 211 -7.93 18.19 -11.41
C LEU A 211 -6.57 18.72 -10.90
N GLU A 212 -5.64 19.08 -11.79
CA GLU A 212 -4.34 19.69 -11.40
C GLU A 212 -4.50 21.01 -10.64
N ASN A 213 -5.62 21.71 -10.85
CA ASN A 213 -5.90 23.00 -10.23
C ASN A 213 -6.70 22.89 -8.91
N ILE A 214 -6.94 21.67 -8.41
CA ILE A 214 -7.64 21.48 -7.13
C ILE A 214 -6.71 21.80 -5.96
N GLU A 215 -7.11 22.77 -5.13
CA GLU A 215 -6.37 23.19 -3.94
C GLU A 215 -6.68 22.35 -2.68
N ASN A 216 -7.58 21.36 -2.78
CA ASN A 216 -7.97 20.53 -1.64
C ASN A 216 -6.83 19.58 -1.22
N THR A 217 -6.25 19.83 -0.05
CA THR A 217 -5.11 19.08 0.48
C THR A 217 -5.44 17.64 0.89
N ASN A 218 -6.72 17.28 1.01
CA ASN A 218 -7.16 15.90 1.21
C ASN A 218 -7.05 15.05 -0.06
N ILE A 219 -6.80 15.66 -1.22
CA ILE A 219 -6.70 14.97 -2.50
C ILE A 219 -5.24 14.75 -2.86
N LYS A 220 -4.90 13.49 -3.16
CA LYS A 220 -3.64 13.11 -3.81
C LYS A 220 -3.96 12.72 -5.24
N TYR A 221 -3.74 13.69 -6.14
CA TYR A 221 -3.99 13.54 -7.56
C TYR A 221 -2.70 13.18 -8.31
N TYR A 222 -2.82 12.24 -9.24
CA TYR A 222 -1.73 11.72 -10.04
C TYR A 222 -2.19 11.52 -11.49
N PHE A 223 -1.29 11.83 -12.44
CA PHE A 223 -1.56 11.70 -13.86
C PHE A 223 -0.33 11.21 -14.60
N ASP A 224 -0.52 10.24 -15.49
CA ASP A 224 0.48 9.85 -16.49
C ASP A 224 -0.10 9.94 -17.91
N ASP A 225 0.66 10.58 -18.80
CA ASP A 225 0.46 10.50 -20.24
C ASP A 225 1.62 9.71 -20.85
N PHE A 226 1.38 8.43 -21.17
CA PHE A 226 2.44 7.53 -21.60
C PHE A 226 2.74 7.69 -23.10
N GLU A 227 3.94 8.18 -23.40
CA GLU A 227 4.43 8.27 -24.78
C GLU A 227 4.50 6.89 -25.45
N GLU A 228 4.12 6.82 -26.74
CA GLU A 228 3.98 5.61 -27.55
C GLU A 228 3.02 4.54 -27.00
N ALA A 229 2.25 4.84 -25.94
CA ALA A 229 1.26 3.90 -25.43
C ALA A 229 -0.05 4.01 -26.22
N THR A 230 -0.52 2.87 -26.69
CA THR A 230 -1.89 2.65 -27.17
C THR A 230 -2.89 2.50 -26.02
N HIS A 231 -4.18 2.50 -26.34
CA HIS A 231 -5.30 2.23 -25.41
C HIS A 231 -5.06 1.00 -24.52
N TYR A 232 -4.50 -0.08 -25.05
CA TYR A 232 -4.27 -1.31 -24.27
C TYR A 232 -2.90 -1.34 -23.58
N THR A 233 -1.85 -0.83 -24.24
CA THR A 233 -0.49 -0.89 -23.67
C THR A 233 -0.30 0.06 -22.51
N LEU A 234 -1.12 1.12 -22.39
CA LEU A 234 -1.09 2.00 -21.22
C LEU A 234 -1.46 1.25 -19.94
N VAL A 235 -2.31 0.22 -20.00
CA VAL A 235 -2.75 -0.55 -18.83
C VAL A 235 -1.55 -1.20 -18.12
N GLY A 236 -0.65 -1.81 -18.90
CA GLY A 236 0.56 -2.45 -18.37
C GLY A 236 1.59 -1.47 -17.80
N ARG A 237 1.44 -0.16 -18.04
CA ARG A 237 2.30 0.91 -17.50
C ARG A 237 1.62 1.65 -16.35
N GLY A 238 0.31 1.87 -16.45
CA GLY A 238 -0.48 2.62 -15.50
C GLY A 238 -0.73 1.87 -14.19
N ILE A 239 -0.96 0.56 -14.23
CA ILE A 239 -1.14 -0.26 -13.01
C ILE A 239 0.07 -0.13 -12.06
N PRO A 240 1.31 -0.42 -12.48
CA PRO A 240 2.45 -0.29 -11.59
C PRO A 240 2.62 1.16 -11.13
N SER A 241 2.56 2.15 -12.03
CA SER A 241 2.68 3.57 -11.67
C SER A 241 1.65 4.01 -10.62
N ALA A 242 0.39 3.62 -10.77
CA ALA A 242 -0.67 3.95 -9.85
C ALA A 242 -0.42 3.38 -8.45
N LEU A 243 -0.11 2.09 -8.35
CA LEU A 243 0.18 1.43 -7.07
C LEU A 243 1.39 2.08 -6.39
N GLU A 244 2.43 2.36 -7.17
CA GLU A 244 3.64 3.02 -6.70
C GLU A 244 3.37 4.41 -6.09
N GLN A 245 2.55 5.21 -6.75
CA GLN A 245 2.21 6.56 -6.30
C GLN A 245 1.28 6.55 -5.09
N ILE A 246 0.21 5.74 -5.14
CA ILE A 246 -0.79 5.61 -4.08
C ILE A 246 -0.17 5.10 -2.77
N PHE A 247 0.70 4.10 -2.86
CA PHE A 247 1.33 3.48 -1.68
C PHE A 247 2.71 4.07 -1.34
N SER A 248 3.11 5.17 -1.98
CA SER A 248 4.43 5.80 -1.80
C SER A 248 4.82 6.05 -0.33
N ILE A 249 3.87 6.45 0.51
CA ILE A 249 4.11 6.69 1.95
C ILE A 249 4.44 5.41 2.73
N TYR A 250 3.95 4.24 2.26
CA TYR A 250 4.19 2.95 2.90
C TYR A 250 5.61 2.44 2.70
N ARG A 251 6.29 2.89 1.64
CA ARG A 251 7.64 2.44 1.28
C ARG A 251 8.64 2.68 2.41
N PRO A 252 9.69 1.84 2.52
CA PRO A 252 10.82 2.12 3.38
C PRO A 252 11.42 3.50 3.07
N ILE A 253 12.02 4.14 4.08
CA ILE A 253 12.67 5.44 3.93
C ILE A 253 13.74 5.33 2.84
N THR A 254 13.47 5.95 1.70
CA THR A 254 14.39 5.92 0.56
C THR A 254 15.57 6.86 0.79
N LYS A 255 16.65 6.70 0.03
CA LYS A 255 17.78 7.64 0.07
C LYS A 255 17.33 9.08 -0.21
N LYS A 256 16.43 9.26 -1.18
CA LYS A 256 15.90 10.58 -1.54
C LYS A 256 15.05 11.16 -0.42
N GLU A 257 14.13 10.39 0.15
CA GLU A 257 13.31 10.79 1.31
C GLU A 257 14.19 11.14 2.53
N PHE A 258 15.25 10.36 2.76
CA PHE A 258 16.22 10.64 3.81
C PHE A 258 16.92 11.99 3.61
N GLU A 259 17.43 12.26 2.41
CA GLU A 259 18.15 13.50 2.08
C GLU A 259 17.22 14.72 2.08
N ASP A 260 16.05 14.60 1.46
CA ASP A 260 15.14 15.71 1.23
C ASP A 260 14.24 16.02 2.44
N GLN A 261 13.87 15.01 3.24
CA GLN A 261 12.88 15.14 4.31
C GLN A 261 13.48 14.83 5.68
N VAL A 262 14.01 13.63 5.91
CA VAL A 262 14.45 13.19 7.25
C VAL A 262 15.59 14.08 7.79
N LEU A 263 16.59 14.38 6.96
CA LEU A 263 17.69 15.26 7.35
C LEU A 263 17.26 16.71 7.56
N ASN A 264 16.16 17.14 6.96
CA ASN A 264 15.66 18.50 7.08
C ASN A 264 14.57 18.65 8.17
N ALA A 265 14.01 17.54 8.67
CA ALA A 265 13.01 17.53 9.74
C ALA A 265 13.58 18.11 11.05
N GLU A 266 12.76 18.81 11.84
CA GLU A 266 13.20 19.30 13.15
C GLU A 266 13.63 18.15 14.08
N SER A 267 12.88 17.06 14.09
CA SER A 267 13.21 15.83 14.78
C SER A 267 13.09 14.62 13.84
N PRO A 268 14.20 13.91 13.54
CA PRO A 268 14.14 12.66 12.78
C PRO A 268 13.28 11.58 13.47
N TYR A 269 13.31 11.53 14.81
CA TYR A 269 12.46 10.61 15.57
C TYR A 269 10.97 10.93 15.38
N ALA A 270 10.57 12.20 15.50
CA ALA A 270 9.18 12.59 15.29
C ALA A 270 8.69 12.28 13.87
N TYR A 271 9.56 12.50 12.86
CA TYR A 271 9.26 12.14 11.47
C TYR A 271 8.95 10.63 11.31
N LEU A 272 9.72 9.76 11.98
CA LEU A 272 9.45 8.31 11.96
C LEU A 272 8.07 7.98 12.51
N ILE A 273 7.74 8.56 13.66
CA ILE A 273 6.45 8.34 14.32
C ILE A 273 5.31 8.83 13.41
N GLU A 274 5.41 10.05 12.90
CA GLU A 274 4.41 10.63 12.00
C GLU A 274 4.21 9.78 10.75
N LYS A 275 5.28 9.29 10.11
CA LYS A 275 5.19 8.40 8.94
C LYS A 275 4.35 7.16 9.24
N TYR A 276 4.61 6.49 10.36
CA TYR A 276 3.89 5.26 10.73
C TYR A 276 2.47 5.53 11.23
N GLU A 277 2.22 6.66 11.89
CA GLU A 277 0.87 7.11 12.21
C GLU A 277 0.05 7.40 10.95
N ILE A 278 0.66 8.00 9.92
CA ILE A 278 -0.01 8.22 8.62
C ILE A 278 -0.34 6.89 7.96
N ILE A 279 0.59 5.92 7.98
CA ILE A 279 0.36 4.56 7.45
C ILE A 279 -0.81 3.89 8.18
N GLU A 280 -0.83 3.93 9.52
CA GLU A 280 -1.90 3.34 10.31
C GLU A 280 -3.25 4.02 10.04
N ASN A 281 -3.29 5.35 10.01
CA ASN A 281 -4.52 6.10 9.77
C ASN A 281 -5.09 5.93 8.36
N LEU A 282 -4.22 5.84 7.35
CA LEU A 282 -4.66 5.67 5.95
C LEU A 282 -5.10 4.25 5.66
N PHE A 283 -4.29 3.28 6.06
CA PHE A 283 -4.46 1.90 5.62
C PHE A 283 -5.07 0.99 6.68
N GLY A 284 -5.24 1.47 7.92
CA GLY A 284 -5.70 0.69 9.06
C GLY A 284 -4.76 -0.44 9.44
N MET A 285 -3.45 -0.26 9.19
CA MET A 285 -2.44 -1.28 9.45
C MET A 285 -1.50 -0.83 10.55
N ASN A 286 -1.32 -1.71 11.54
CA ASN A 286 -0.35 -1.53 12.61
C ASN A 286 0.84 -2.47 12.38
N ASP A 287 1.49 -2.31 11.23
CA ASP A 287 2.69 -3.07 10.91
C ASP A 287 3.86 -2.60 11.79
N ARG A 288 4.67 -3.56 12.24
CA ARG A 288 5.89 -3.28 13.02
C ARG A 288 6.82 -2.36 12.21
N ILE A 289 7.39 -1.35 12.87
CA ILE A 289 8.34 -0.42 12.23
C ILE A 289 9.55 -1.17 11.69
N ARG A 290 9.90 -0.95 10.42
CA ARG A 290 11.00 -1.66 9.74
C ARG A 290 12.35 -1.33 10.35
N ILE A 291 13.21 -2.34 10.46
CA ILE A 291 14.60 -2.16 10.92
C ILE A 291 15.37 -1.16 10.03
N ASN A 292 15.14 -1.18 8.72
CA ASN A 292 15.78 -0.24 7.80
C ASN A 292 15.40 1.22 8.09
N ASP A 293 14.15 1.47 8.51
CA ASP A 293 13.71 2.81 8.88
C ASP A 293 14.35 3.25 10.21
N PHE A 294 14.48 2.34 11.19
CA PHE A 294 15.28 2.61 12.40
C PHE A 294 16.73 3.01 12.05
N ILE A 295 17.36 2.29 11.12
CA ILE A 295 18.73 2.57 10.68
C ILE A 295 18.83 3.93 9.99
N ALA A 296 17.88 4.26 9.09
CA ALA A 296 17.83 5.55 8.42
C ALA A 296 17.69 6.69 9.44
N ILE A 297 16.76 6.57 10.39
CA ILE A 297 16.55 7.59 11.42
C ILE A 297 17.76 7.72 12.34
N ALA A 298 18.37 6.61 12.76
CA ALA A 298 19.61 6.64 13.53
C ALA A 298 20.75 7.38 12.79
N ALA A 299 20.87 7.21 11.48
CA ALA A 299 21.86 7.93 10.68
C ALA A 299 21.60 9.45 10.65
N ALA A 300 20.33 9.89 10.63
CA ALA A 300 19.97 11.30 10.72
C ALA A 300 20.23 11.88 12.12
N LEU A 301 19.87 11.15 13.18
CA LEU A 301 20.12 11.54 14.56
C LEU A 301 21.62 11.71 14.82
N GLU A 302 22.44 10.80 14.30
CA GLU A 302 23.91 10.89 14.40
C GLU A 302 24.44 12.17 13.75
N LYS A 303 24.02 12.46 12.50
CA LYS A 303 24.46 13.66 11.78
C LYS A 303 24.08 14.96 12.50
N LYS A 304 22.95 14.93 13.21
CA LYS A 304 22.44 16.06 14.00
C LYS A 304 22.98 16.10 15.43
N SER A 305 23.72 15.07 15.85
CA SER A 305 24.10 14.87 17.27
C SER A 305 22.89 14.92 18.21
N ASP A 306 21.75 14.40 17.76
CA ASP A 306 20.50 14.37 18.54
C ASP A 306 20.47 13.14 19.45
N TRP A 307 21.07 13.28 20.64
CA TRP A 307 21.19 12.20 21.62
C TRP A 307 19.90 11.93 22.39
N GLU A 308 18.98 12.89 22.46
CA GLU A 308 17.65 12.68 23.03
C GLU A 308 16.80 11.85 22.09
N GLY A 309 16.80 12.17 20.79
CA GLY A 309 16.15 11.36 19.76
C GLY A 309 16.71 9.94 19.70
N PHE A 310 18.00 9.71 19.93
CA PHE A 310 18.55 8.35 20.07
C PHE A 310 17.99 7.59 21.28
N GLU A 311 17.74 8.30 22.39
CA GLU A 311 17.17 7.68 23.57
C GLU A 311 15.74 7.20 23.30
N ASP A 312 14.94 8.04 22.65
CA ASP A 312 13.56 7.73 22.29
C ASP A 312 13.50 6.64 21.21
N LEU A 313 14.37 6.70 20.20
CA LEU A 313 14.51 5.65 19.19
C LEU A 313 14.89 4.31 19.85
N GLY A 314 15.77 4.32 20.85
CA GLY A 314 16.17 3.12 21.58
C GLY A 314 15.06 2.54 22.47
N LYS A 315 14.25 3.39 23.11
CA LYS A 315 13.04 2.95 23.84
C LYS A 315 12.02 2.32 22.88
N LEU A 316 11.78 2.97 21.75
CA LEU A 316 10.88 2.46 20.71
C LEU A 316 11.38 1.11 20.16
N ALA A 317 12.66 1.00 19.83
CA ALA A 317 13.25 -0.25 19.35
C ALA A 317 13.16 -1.39 20.39
N ARG A 318 13.24 -1.12 21.70
CA ARG A 318 12.99 -2.14 22.74
C ARG A 318 11.54 -2.59 22.80
N LYS A 319 10.59 -1.70 22.49
CA LYS A 319 9.16 -2.05 22.43
C LYS A 319 8.86 -2.87 21.18
N GLU A 320 9.37 -2.44 20.03
CA GLU A 320 9.13 -3.09 18.74
C GLU A 320 9.91 -4.39 18.60
N TYR A 321 11.17 -4.46 19.06
CA TYR A 321 12.06 -5.61 18.90
C TYR A 321 12.77 -6.00 20.21
N PRO A 322 12.04 -6.39 21.27
CA PRO A 322 12.59 -6.67 22.60
C PRO A 322 13.65 -7.80 22.62
N GLU A 323 13.59 -8.71 21.66
CA GLU A 323 14.49 -9.84 21.52
C GLU A 323 15.83 -9.51 20.83
N THR A 324 16.01 -8.28 20.37
CA THR A 324 17.16 -7.87 19.54
C THR A 324 18.05 -6.86 20.23
N VAL A 325 19.29 -6.74 19.74
CA VAL A 325 20.27 -5.74 20.20
C VAL A 325 19.88 -4.29 19.88
N LEU A 326 18.90 -4.07 18.98
CA LEU A 326 18.58 -2.78 18.36
C LEU A 326 18.32 -1.67 19.39
N GLY A 327 17.47 -1.93 20.37
CA GLY A 327 17.11 -0.93 21.38
C GLY A 327 18.26 -0.59 22.33
N SER A 328 19.04 -1.59 22.75
CA SER A 328 20.21 -1.36 23.59
C SER A 328 21.35 -0.67 22.83
N TYR A 329 21.47 -0.93 21.53
CA TYR A 329 22.42 -0.23 20.66
C TYR A 329 22.14 1.28 20.63
N TYR A 330 20.89 1.68 20.33
CA TYR A 330 20.54 3.11 20.27
C TYR A 330 20.56 3.81 21.64
N LEU A 331 20.17 3.12 22.73
CA LEU A 331 20.30 3.66 24.08
C LEU A 331 21.76 3.86 24.50
N GLY A 332 22.63 2.89 24.20
CA GLY A 332 24.07 3.03 24.45
C GLY A 332 24.64 4.21 23.67
N LYS A 333 24.19 4.39 22.42
CA LYS A 333 24.56 5.52 21.56
C LYS A 333 24.18 6.87 22.16
N SER A 334 22.96 6.99 22.68
CA SER A 334 22.50 8.16 23.42
C SER A 334 23.40 8.47 24.63
N TYR A 335 23.69 7.45 25.45
CA TYR A 335 24.53 7.62 26.64
C TYR A 335 25.97 7.99 26.31
N GLU A 336 26.56 7.45 25.24
CA GLU A 336 27.88 7.89 24.75
C GLU A 336 27.85 9.37 24.40
N GLY A 337 26.87 9.80 23.60
CA GLY A 337 26.73 11.19 23.15
C GLY A 337 26.48 12.19 24.28
N LYS A 338 25.78 11.76 25.34
CA LYS A 338 25.54 12.55 26.57
C LYS A 338 26.73 12.54 27.55
N GLY A 339 27.76 11.72 27.31
CA GLY A 339 28.93 11.58 28.19
C GLY A 339 28.76 10.57 29.35
N ASP A 340 27.65 9.86 29.42
CA ASP A 340 27.37 8.82 30.42
C ASP A 340 28.03 7.47 30.04
N THR A 341 29.34 7.49 29.82
CA THR A 341 30.06 6.38 29.16
C THR A 341 30.01 5.07 29.93
N LYS A 342 30.08 5.11 31.28
CA LYS A 342 29.87 3.91 32.12
C LYS A 342 28.49 3.28 31.94
N LYS A 343 27.45 4.09 31.75
CA LYS A 343 26.08 3.63 31.52
C LYS A 343 25.94 3.07 30.11
N ALA A 344 26.55 3.71 29.12
CA ALA A 344 26.62 3.21 27.75
C ALA A 344 27.26 1.82 27.69
N MET A 345 28.45 1.65 28.27
CA MET A 345 29.18 0.37 28.31
C MET A 345 28.31 -0.74 28.89
N ARG A 346 27.74 -0.53 30.08
CA ARG A 346 26.84 -1.50 30.72
C ARG A 346 25.62 -1.84 29.86
N THR A 347 25.09 -0.85 29.14
CA THR A 347 23.94 -1.05 28.24
C THR A 347 24.31 -1.98 27.08
N TYR A 348 25.47 -1.77 26.46
CA TYR A 348 25.98 -2.65 25.40
C TYR A 348 26.26 -4.07 25.92
N GLU A 349 26.97 -4.21 27.04
CA GLU A 349 27.31 -5.51 27.63
C GLU A 349 26.06 -6.34 27.98
N SER A 350 25.03 -5.70 28.53
CA SER A 350 23.78 -6.37 28.92
C SER A 350 23.02 -6.98 27.74
N ALA A 351 23.28 -6.51 26.52
CA ALA A 351 22.57 -6.91 25.32
C ALA A 351 23.30 -7.96 24.47
N LEU A 352 24.51 -8.40 24.86
CA LEU A 352 25.31 -9.38 24.11
C LEU A 352 24.64 -10.75 23.96
N VAL A 353 23.60 -11.02 24.75
CA VAL A 353 22.79 -12.26 24.69
C VAL A 353 21.60 -12.17 23.73
N LEU A 354 21.30 -10.97 23.19
CA LEU A 354 20.16 -10.73 22.30
C LEU A 354 20.49 -11.06 20.85
N LYS A 355 19.45 -11.19 20.01
CA LYS A 355 19.60 -11.47 18.58
C LYS A 355 20.11 -10.24 17.81
N SER A 356 20.84 -10.47 16.72
CA SER A 356 21.21 -9.41 15.78
C SER A 356 19.97 -8.80 15.10
N ALA A 357 20.08 -7.55 14.67
CA ALA A 357 19.08 -6.83 13.90
C ALA A 357 19.75 -6.06 12.76
N GLY A 358 19.54 -6.52 11.51
CA GLY A 358 20.31 -6.03 10.36
C GLY A 358 21.80 -6.25 10.57
N ASP A 359 22.60 -5.22 10.30
CA ASP A 359 24.06 -5.20 10.51
C ASP A 359 24.47 -4.90 11.95
N ILE A 360 23.51 -4.73 12.87
CA ILE A 360 23.78 -4.49 14.29
C ILE A 360 23.76 -5.85 15.00
N ASP A 361 24.92 -6.29 15.47
CA ASP A 361 25.09 -7.55 16.17
C ASP A 361 25.88 -7.40 17.47
N LYS A 362 26.07 -8.52 18.17
CA LYS A 362 26.82 -8.57 19.43
C LYS A 362 28.27 -8.10 19.27
N ASP A 363 28.91 -8.27 18.10
CA ASP A 363 30.31 -7.93 17.89
C ASP A 363 30.44 -6.41 17.76
N VAL A 364 29.48 -5.76 17.08
CA VAL A 364 29.33 -4.29 17.08
C VAL A 364 29.19 -3.76 18.50
N LEU A 365 28.30 -4.33 19.32
CA LEU A 365 28.10 -3.88 20.71
C LEU A 365 29.34 -4.10 21.57
N MET A 366 29.99 -5.26 21.44
CA MET A 366 31.20 -5.60 22.18
C MET A 366 32.35 -4.64 21.83
N ALA A 367 32.53 -4.32 20.55
CA ALA A 367 33.55 -3.38 20.09
C ALA A 367 33.35 -1.97 20.67
N ARG A 368 32.09 -1.51 20.80
CA ARG A 368 31.78 -0.22 21.43
C ARG A 368 32.03 -0.24 22.94
N ALA A 369 31.58 -1.29 23.63
CA ALA A 369 31.84 -1.45 25.06
C ALA A 369 33.34 -1.47 25.37
N GLN A 370 34.13 -2.22 24.58
CA GLN A 370 35.58 -2.29 24.73
C GLN A 370 36.24 -0.93 24.48
N ARG A 371 35.82 -0.20 23.44
CA ARG A 371 36.34 1.16 23.18
C ARG A 371 36.12 2.09 24.37
N ILE A 372 34.93 2.08 24.96
CA ILE A 372 34.66 2.87 26.17
C ILE A 372 35.58 2.45 27.32
N LYS A 373 35.80 1.15 27.50
CA LYS A 373 36.70 0.63 28.53
C LYS A 373 38.13 1.12 28.33
N ASP A 374 38.61 1.08 27.10
CA ASP A 374 39.97 1.51 26.72
C ASP A 374 40.14 3.03 26.89
N ASP A 375 39.15 3.82 26.47
CA ASP A 375 39.20 5.29 26.51
C ASP A 375 39.08 5.85 27.95
N PHE A 376 38.35 5.17 28.83
CA PHE A 376 38.02 5.67 30.19
C PHE A 376 38.65 4.86 31.34
N GLY A 377 39.32 3.74 31.05
CA GLY A 377 40.07 2.94 32.03
C GLY A 377 39.20 2.18 33.04
N TYR A 378 38.05 1.65 32.61
CA TYR A 378 37.13 0.90 33.46
C TYR A 378 37.52 -0.56 33.77
#